data_AF-A0A1G9LIU5-F1
#
_entry.id   AF-A0A1G9LIU5-F1
#
_cell.length_a   1.000
_cell.length_b   1.000
_cell.length_c   1.000
_cell.angle_alpha   90.00
_cell.angle_beta   90.00
_cell.angle_gamma   90.00
#
_symmetry.space_group_name_H-M   'P 1'
#
loop_
_entity.id
_entity.type
_entity.pdbx_description
1 polymer ?
#
loop_
_entity_poly.entity_id
_entity_poly.type
_entity_poly.pdbx_seq_one_letter_code
_entity_poly.pdbx_strand_id
1 'polypeptide(L)'
;MVARLDADKVRPMDDSSPIRDFPIYGRPLVCVNGIYGKAVAWSHSYGLIDWLDSSGKYHLGWAQSASIKRMTPEEWKGSSGL
;
A
#
# COMPACT_ATOMS: atom_id res chain seq x y z
N MET A 1 8.21 -12.96 11.64
CA MET A 1 8.67 -12.88 10.23
C MET A 1 7.72 -13.62 9.26
N VAL A 2 6.43 -13.76 9.59
CA VAL A 2 5.53 -14.70 8.89
C VAL A 2 4.52 -13.99 7.97
N ALA A 3 4.18 -12.72 8.23
CA ALA A 3 3.11 -12.01 7.50
C ALA A 3 3.43 -11.61 6.04
N ARG A 4 4.69 -11.66 5.59
CA ARG A 4 5.06 -11.32 4.19
C ARG A 4 4.82 -12.46 3.20
N LEU A 5 4.89 -13.71 3.65
CA LEU A 5 4.66 -14.89 2.79
C LEU A 5 3.16 -15.12 2.49
N ASP A 6 2.26 -14.67 3.37
CA ASP A 6 0.82 -14.80 3.12
C ASP A 6 0.27 -13.66 2.24
N ALA A 7 0.85 -12.46 2.28
CA ALA A 7 0.45 -11.35 1.40
C ALA A 7 0.91 -11.53 -0.06
N ASP A 8 1.98 -12.30 -0.28
CA ASP A 8 2.46 -12.68 -1.63
C ASP A 8 1.43 -13.60 -2.35
N LYS A 9 0.70 -14.43 -1.60
CA LYS A 9 -0.30 -15.37 -2.13
C LYS A 9 -1.62 -14.73 -2.58
N VAL A 10 -1.84 -13.44 -2.32
CA VAL A 10 -3.11 -12.72 -2.61
C VAL A 10 -2.91 -11.60 -3.64
N ARG A 11 -1.85 -11.70 -4.46
CA ARG A 11 -1.70 -10.81 -5.61
C ARG A 11 -2.73 -11.17 -6.69
N PRO A 12 -3.38 -10.19 -7.34
CA PRO A 12 -4.12 -10.44 -8.58
C PRO A 12 -3.18 -11.09 -9.62
N MET A 13 -3.58 -12.24 -10.16
CA MET A 13 -2.72 -13.20 -10.89
C MET A 13 -2.04 -12.67 -12.18
N ASP A 14 -2.44 -11.52 -12.71
CA ASP A 14 -2.05 -11.06 -14.06
C ASP A 14 -0.72 -10.27 -14.13
N ASP A 15 0.01 -10.10 -13.03
CA ASP A 15 1.30 -9.38 -13.06
C ASP A 15 2.44 -10.32 -12.62
N SER A 16 3.31 -10.67 -13.58
CA SER A 16 4.51 -11.50 -13.35
C SER A 16 5.74 -10.68 -12.92
N SER A 17 5.62 -9.36 -12.84
CA SER A 17 6.75 -8.49 -12.49
C SER A 17 7.23 -8.74 -11.06
N PRO A 18 8.52 -8.62 -10.77
CA PRO A 18 9.04 -8.79 -9.42
C PRO A 18 8.46 -7.74 -8.47
N ILE A 19 8.20 -8.15 -7.23
CA ILE A 19 7.80 -7.26 -6.16
C ILE A 19 9.04 -6.58 -5.58
N ARG A 20 8.93 -5.29 -5.31
CA ARG A 20 9.97 -4.45 -4.71
C ARG A 20 9.43 -3.79 -3.45
N ASP A 21 10.09 -4.02 -2.32
CA ASP A 21 9.76 -3.37 -1.07
C ASP A 21 10.22 -1.90 -1.07
N PHE A 22 9.43 -1.03 -0.43
CA PHE A 22 9.92 0.28 -0.01
C PHE A 22 10.66 0.17 1.33
N PRO A 23 11.74 0.93 1.54
CA PRO A 23 12.42 0.98 2.83
C PRO A 23 11.46 1.50 3.91
N ILE A 24 11.57 0.98 5.14
CA ILE A 24 10.63 1.26 6.25
C ILE A 24 10.43 2.77 6.47
N TYR A 25 11.51 3.55 6.45
CA TYR A 25 11.47 5.00 6.65
C TYR A 25 11.23 5.81 5.36
N GLY A 26 11.16 5.14 4.20
CA GLY A 26 10.95 5.79 2.90
C GLY A 26 9.64 5.35 2.22
N ARG A 27 8.71 4.77 2.97
CA ARG A 27 7.38 4.41 2.46
C ARG A 27 6.62 5.67 2.02
N PRO A 28 6.18 5.77 0.76
CA PRO A 28 5.45 6.93 0.29
C PRO A 28 4.03 6.95 0.85
N LEU A 29 3.54 8.15 1.16
CA LEU A 29 2.14 8.40 1.45
C LEU A 29 1.32 8.28 0.16
N VAL A 30 0.18 7.59 0.22
CA VAL A 30 -0.67 7.35 -0.93
C VAL A 30 -2.16 7.47 -0.59
N CYS A 31 -2.98 7.70 -1.61
CA CYS A 31 -4.43 7.67 -1.55
C CYS A 31 -4.99 6.75 -2.64
N VAL A 32 -5.88 5.84 -2.26
CA VAL A 32 -6.55 4.89 -3.17
C VAL A 32 -8.05 5.03 -2.94
N ASN A 33 -8.79 5.46 -3.96
CA ASN A 33 -10.24 5.67 -3.89
C ASN A 33 -10.71 6.49 -2.65
N GLY A 34 -9.92 7.48 -2.24
CA GLY A 34 -10.22 8.33 -1.09
C GLY A 34 -9.72 7.81 0.26
N ILE A 35 -9.12 6.61 0.30
CA ILE A 35 -8.53 6.02 1.50
C ILE A 35 -7.02 6.29 1.51
N TYR A 36 -6.54 6.84 2.63
CA TYR A 36 -5.15 7.25 2.82
C TYR A 36 -4.34 6.11 3.47
N GLY A 37 -3.18 5.77 2.90
CA GLY A 37 -2.29 4.71 3.39
C GLY A 37 -0.81 4.96 3.09
N LYS A 38 0.06 4.02 3.42
CA LYS A 38 1.46 4.02 2.98
C LYS A 38 1.69 2.87 2.00
N ALA A 39 2.49 3.09 0.96
CA ALA A 39 2.89 1.99 0.10
C ALA A 39 4.06 1.24 0.75
N VAL A 40 3.91 -0.08 0.92
CA VAL A 40 4.94 -0.93 1.53
C VAL A 40 5.74 -1.70 0.50
N ALA A 41 5.11 -2.06 -0.62
CA ALA A 41 5.76 -2.73 -1.74
C ALA A 41 5.03 -2.40 -3.05
N TRP A 42 5.67 -2.68 -4.18
CA TRP A 42 5.11 -2.43 -5.50
C TRP A 42 5.62 -3.42 -6.54
N SER A 43 4.85 -3.57 -7.61
CA SER A 43 5.22 -4.21 -8.85
C SER A 43 4.86 -3.28 -10.01
N HIS A 44 5.11 -3.70 -11.24
CA HIS A 44 4.81 -2.87 -12.41
C HIS A 44 3.34 -2.41 -12.47
N SER A 45 2.39 -3.30 -12.17
CA SER A 45 0.97 -3.01 -12.32
C SER A 45 0.23 -2.75 -11.00
N TYR A 46 0.85 -3.03 -9.84
CA TYR A 46 0.17 -2.99 -8.54
C TYR A 46 1.04 -2.41 -7.42
N GLY A 47 0.40 -1.85 -6.40
CA GLY A 47 1.04 -1.46 -5.13
C GLY A 47 0.37 -2.13 -3.94
N LEU A 48 1.17 -2.65 -3.01
CA LEU A 48 0.73 -3.15 -1.72
C LEU A 48 0.72 -1.99 -0.73
N ILE A 49 -0.46 -1.66 -0.23
CA ILE A 49 -0.66 -0.49 0.62
C ILE A 49 -1.14 -0.96 2.00
N ASP A 50 -0.56 -0.40 3.06
CA ASP A 50 -1.06 -0.52 4.43
C ASP A 50 -1.85 0.73 4.83
N TRP A 51 -3.01 0.54 5.45
CA TRP A 51 -3.82 1.64 5.96
C TRP A 51 -4.69 1.23 7.14
N LEU A 52 -5.11 2.21 7.93
CA LEU A 52 -6.13 2.07 8.97
C LEU A 52 -7.43 2.67 8.44
N ASP A 53 -8.53 1.95 8.55
CA ASP A 53 -9.85 2.54 8.25
C ASP A 53 -10.36 3.41 9.41
N SER A 54 -11.53 4.03 9.22
CA SER A 54 -12.18 4.90 10.21
C SER A 54 -12.57 4.20 11.52
N SER A 55 -12.62 2.87 11.53
CA SER A 55 -12.87 2.06 12.73
C SER A 55 -11.59 1.67 13.46
N GLY A 56 -10.42 2.10 12.97
CA GLY A 56 -9.12 1.74 13.50
C GLY A 56 -8.68 0.33 13.13
N LYS A 57 -9.36 -0.33 12.17
CA LYS A 57 -8.95 -1.65 11.69
C LYS A 57 -7.80 -1.51 10.70
N TYR A 58 -6.79 -2.34 10.88
CA TYR A 58 -5.65 -2.46 9.97
C TYR A 58 -6.01 -3.25 8.71
N HIS A 59 -5.63 -2.69 7.57
CA HIS A 59 -5.76 -3.29 6.25
C HIS A 59 -4.41 -3.33 5.56
N LEU A 60 -4.20 -4.39 4.81
CA LEU A 60 -3.06 -4.57 3.92
C LEU A 60 -3.59 -5.20 2.63
N GLY A 61 -3.42 -4.51 1.51
CA GLY A 61 -4.02 -4.97 0.25
C GLY A 61 -3.35 -4.41 -0.99
N TRP A 62 -3.45 -5.17 -2.08
CA TRP A 62 -2.97 -4.76 -3.39
C TRP A 62 -4.02 -3.90 -4.10
N ALA A 63 -3.57 -2.79 -4.68
CA ALA A 63 -4.37 -1.93 -5.55
C ALA A 63 -3.67 -1.75 -6.90
N GLN A 64 -4.44 -1.57 -7.98
CA GLN A 64 -3.86 -1.26 -9.29
C GLN A 64 -3.09 0.05 -9.22
N SER A 65 -1.88 0.07 -9.79
CA SER A 65 -0.99 1.23 -9.73
C SER A 65 -1.64 2.48 -10.31
N ALA A 66 -2.50 2.34 -11.32
CA ALA A 66 -3.24 3.45 -11.92
C ALA A 66 -4.24 4.11 -10.95
N SER A 67 -4.71 3.37 -9.95
CA SER A 67 -5.63 3.86 -8.91
C SER A 67 -4.92 4.42 -7.68
N ILE A 68 -3.59 4.26 -7.59
CA ILE A 68 -2.79 4.72 -6.47
C ILE A 68 -2.28 6.14 -6.78
N LYS A 69 -2.70 7.11 -5.98
CA LYS A 69 -2.17 8.48 -6.04
C LYS A 69 -1.13 8.67 -4.97
N ARG A 70 0.07 9.14 -5.34
CA ARG A 70 1.08 9.55 -4.37
C ARG A 70 0.69 10.89 -3.77
N MET A 71 0.79 11.01 -2.45
CA MET A 71 0.42 12.21 -1.72
C MET A 71 1.67 12.88 -1.16
N THR A 72 1.65 14.21 -1.11
CA THR A 72 2.56 14.98 -0.28
C THR A 72 2.11 14.94 1.19
N PRO A 73 2.99 15.28 2.15
CA PRO A 73 2.60 15.43 3.55
C PRO A 73 1.49 16.47 3.77
N GLU A 74 1.39 17.49 2.92
CA GLU A 74 0.39 18.56 3.01
C GLU A 74 -1.01 18.11 2.54
N GLU A 75 -1.06 17.23 1.53
CA GLU A 75 -2.31 16.66 1.02
C GLU A 75 -2.82 15.47 1.85
N TRP A 76 -1.97 14.95 2.73
CA TRP A 76 -2.27 13.78 3.54
C TRP A 76 -3.34 14.08 4.60
N LYS A 77 -4.39 13.27 4.61
CA LYS A 77 -5.50 13.37 5.58
C LYS A 77 -5.73 12.07 6.37
N GLY A 78 -4.80 11.13 6.29
CA GLY A 78 -4.87 9.87 7.03
C GLY A 78 -4.31 10.00 8.45
N SER A 79 -4.59 9.01 9.28
CA SER A 79 -4.08 8.98 10.66
C SER A 79 -2.56 8.83 10.71
N SER A 80 -1.89 9.62 11.54
CA SER A 80 -0.42 9.62 11.70
C SER A 80 0.14 8.39 12.43
N GLY A 81 -0.72 7.47 12.88
CA GLY A 81 -0.35 6.27 13.65
C GLY A 81 0.06 5.05 12.80
N LEU A 82 0.04 5.18 11.47
CA LEU A 82 0.64 4.24 10.51
C LEU A 82 2.12 4.53 10.33
#